data_AF-A0A819QTZ8-F1
#
_entry.id   AF-A0A819QTZ8-F1
#
_cell.length_a   1.000
_cell.length_b   1.000
_cell.length_c   1.000
_cell.angle_alpha   90.00
_cell.angle_beta   90.00
_cell.angle_gamma   90.00
#
_symmetry.space_group_name_H-M   'P 1'
#
loop_
_entity.id
_entity.type
_entity.pdbx_description
1 polymer ?
#
loop_
_entity_poly.entity_id
_entity_poly.type
_entity_poly.pdbx_seq_one_letter_code
_entity_poly.pdbx_strand_id
1 'polypeptide(L)'
;MNTFFQRKNIHKYTRYKTGDSSTQRSLIDFVIVSYNLRCTVMNVRVKCGAELATDHHLVFCILELSSNERIRKMKPKKITRIRWEALAKEETSRNFAKIVDQRYSQLSLMEVDIESEWRWFRMALLDIATDTCGTKRVGLQHGQKKTEWWTEEVRKAIGEKKTAYRGWIQRQTPENWQNYKQLRDIAKKLVTEAKAKSWNNFGHQLEYNHHSANKLLWLTIRRLYKGGQKSTRSVKDTSGRLLTLEEDIVNRWKEYFADLYNSSAEHKIQSSEPDINESNDISMTEVTAAIKSLKSGKAAGVDEIRPGMLKALSSVGVQFSNDGKQDGEIDRRIGAASGVLRLLYRSVVTKVELSKKTKLAIFKSVYRPTLIYGHEQWILTENTRSRIQSAEIRFLRRVAGLTLRDKIRSSSIYESLQIEPLLLHIERSQLRWLGHVLRMPQNRLPYQIFQGKPTGKRPIGRRRTS
;
A
#
# COMPACT_ATOMS: atom_id res chain seq x y z
N MET A 1 -4.40 40.51 30.54
CA MET A 1 -5.86 40.65 30.33
C MET A 1 -6.72 40.05 31.44
N ASN A 2 -6.25 39.05 32.21
CA ASN A 2 -7.05 38.39 33.26
C ASN A 2 -7.58 39.34 34.35
N THR A 3 -6.84 40.39 34.69
CA THR A 3 -7.22 41.40 35.68
C THR A 3 -8.10 42.51 35.12
N PHE A 4 -8.25 42.59 33.80
CA PHE A 4 -9.00 43.65 33.13
C PHE A 4 -10.53 43.45 33.27
N PHE A 5 -10.99 42.21 33.39
CA PHE A 5 -12.41 41.88 33.55
C PHE A 5 -12.75 41.58 35.01
N GLN A 6 -13.75 42.26 35.57
CA GLN A 6 -14.25 41.95 36.90
C GLN A 6 -14.99 40.60 36.91
N ARG A 7 -14.58 39.70 37.80
CA ARG A 7 -15.07 38.32 37.89
C ARG A 7 -15.16 37.83 39.35
N LYS A 8 -15.99 36.82 39.58
CA LYS A 8 -16.01 36.05 40.86
C LYS A 8 -14.67 35.33 41.05
N ASN A 9 -14.24 35.14 42.29
CA ASN A 9 -12.95 34.52 42.63
C ASN A 9 -12.72 33.15 41.96
N ILE A 10 -13.78 32.35 41.83
CA ILE A 10 -13.72 31.06 41.13
C ILE A 10 -13.21 31.21 39.69
N HIS A 11 -13.58 32.29 38.98
CA HIS A 11 -13.20 32.54 37.58
C HIS A 11 -11.95 33.40 37.42
N LYS A 12 -11.30 33.78 38.53
CA LYS A 12 -10.10 34.64 38.56
C LYS A 12 -8.82 33.82 38.73
N TYR A 13 -8.73 33.05 39.81
CA TYR A 13 -7.48 32.37 40.17
C TYR A 13 -7.23 31.16 39.28
N THR A 14 -6.00 31.01 38.81
CA THR A 14 -5.61 29.93 37.89
C THR A 14 -5.06 28.75 38.65
N ARG A 15 -4.51 28.94 39.84
CA ARG A 15 -3.95 27.86 40.66
C ARG A 15 -4.59 27.81 42.04
N TYR A 16 -4.88 26.59 42.49
CA TYR A 16 -5.36 26.31 43.84
C TYR A 16 -4.48 25.23 44.48
N LYS A 17 -3.93 25.52 45.65
CA LYS A 17 -3.16 24.55 46.45
C LYS A 17 -3.85 24.41 47.81
N THR A 18 -4.36 23.23 48.11
CA THR A 18 -4.97 22.92 49.40
C THR A 18 -3.89 22.32 50.31
N GLY A 19 -3.59 22.98 51.43
CA GLY A 19 -2.79 22.42 52.53
C GLY A 19 -3.69 22.01 53.71
N ASP A 20 -3.09 21.47 54.77
CA ASP A 20 -3.81 20.89 55.92
C ASP A 20 -4.67 21.91 56.70
N SER A 21 -4.41 23.22 56.57
CA SER A 21 -5.09 24.27 57.33
C SER A 21 -5.55 25.49 56.50
N SER A 22 -5.18 25.61 55.22
CA SER A 22 -5.70 26.68 54.35
C SER A 22 -5.58 26.39 52.85
N THR A 23 -6.51 26.94 52.06
CA THR A 23 -6.49 26.88 50.58
C THR A 23 -5.81 28.14 50.03
N GLN A 24 -4.58 27.98 49.55
CA GLN A 24 -3.85 29.05 48.86
C GLN A 24 -4.30 29.14 47.39
N ARG A 25 -4.46 30.38 46.90
CA ARG A 25 -4.93 30.68 45.54
C ARG A 25 -3.96 31.65 44.88
N SER A 26 -3.62 31.42 43.62
CA SER A 26 -2.69 32.29 42.88
C SER A 26 -3.15 32.50 41.45
N LEU A 27 -2.84 33.69 40.90
CA LEU A 27 -3.04 34.03 39.50
C LEU A 27 -1.67 34.07 38.82
N ILE A 28 -1.33 33.02 38.09
CA ILE A 28 0.00 32.84 37.48
C ILE A 28 -0.06 32.57 35.97
N ASP A 29 -1.24 32.25 35.44
CA ASP A 29 -1.44 32.02 34.00
C ASP A 29 -2.16 33.23 33.39
N PHE A 30 -1.51 33.91 32.44
CA PHE A 30 -2.01 35.17 31.89
C PHE A 30 -2.24 35.09 30.38
N VAL A 31 -3.34 35.69 29.93
CA VAL A 31 -3.52 36.08 28.55
C VAL A 31 -2.97 37.49 28.37
N ILE A 32 -1.91 37.60 27.57
CA ILE A 32 -1.26 38.86 27.21
C ILE A 32 -1.58 39.15 25.75
N VAL A 33 -1.96 40.38 25.46
CA VAL A 33 -2.36 40.83 24.13
C VAL A 33 -1.67 42.18 23.89
N SER A 34 -1.20 42.41 22.65
CA SER A 34 -0.61 43.70 22.28
C SER A 34 -1.63 44.82 22.40
N TYR A 35 -1.16 46.04 22.63
CA TYR A 35 -2.04 47.20 22.85
C TYR A 35 -3.07 47.36 21.72
N ASN A 36 -2.64 47.23 20.47
CA ASN A 36 -3.47 47.38 19.28
C ASN A 36 -4.59 46.33 19.15
N LEU A 37 -4.40 45.16 19.76
CA LEU A 37 -5.38 44.06 19.73
C LEU A 37 -6.27 44.04 20.97
N ARG A 38 -6.05 44.94 21.94
CA ARG A 38 -6.80 44.96 23.21
C ARG A 38 -8.31 45.13 23.00
N CYS A 39 -8.72 45.95 22.03
CA CYS A 39 -10.14 46.19 21.71
C CYS A 39 -10.85 44.96 21.14
N THR A 40 -10.11 43.96 20.63
CA THR A 40 -10.68 42.69 20.15
C THR A 40 -10.98 41.71 21.28
N VAL A 41 -10.45 41.95 22.48
CA VAL A 41 -10.62 41.03 23.61
C VAL A 41 -11.97 41.27 24.28
N MET A 42 -12.91 40.35 24.05
CA MET A 42 -14.26 40.42 24.62
C MET A 42 -14.32 39.89 26.04
N ASN A 43 -13.53 38.87 26.35
CA ASN A 43 -13.60 38.21 27.65
C ASN A 43 -12.35 37.38 27.94
N VAL A 44 -11.90 37.38 29.19
CA VAL A 44 -10.94 36.40 29.72
C VAL A 44 -11.51 35.79 31.00
N ARG A 45 -11.56 34.45 31.09
CA ARG A 45 -11.99 33.76 32.33
C ARG A 45 -11.30 32.41 32.52
N VAL A 46 -11.23 32.00 33.79
CA VAL A 46 -10.78 30.66 34.18
C VAL A 46 -11.93 29.64 34.08
N LYS A 47 -11.63 28.47 33.53
CA LYS A 47 -12.55 27.33 33.38
C LYS A 47 -12.28 26.28 34.44
N CYS A 48 -12.95 26.40 35.58
CA CYS A 48 -12.78 25.52 36.73
C CYS A 48 -13.29 24.08 36.52
N GLY A 49 -14.27 23.90 35.65
CA GLY A 49 -14.83 22.57 35.35
C GLY A 49 -14.02 21.75 34.35
N ALA A 50 -12.82 22.20 33.95
CA ALA A 50 -11.94 21.45 33.07
C ALA A 50 -11.12 20.45 33.90
N GLU A 51 -11.43 19.17 33.75
CA GLU A 51 -10.76 18.09 34.48
C GLU A 51 -9.38 17.80 33.87
N LEU A 52 -8.39 18.61 34.23
CA LEU A 52 -6.98 18.36 33.94
C LEU A 52 -6.30 17.92 35.23
N ALA A 53 -5.42 16.93 35.18
CA ALA A 53 -4.67 16.44 36.34
C ALA A 53 -3.51 17.40 36.69
N THR A 54 -3.83 18.67 36.94
CA THR A 54 -2.92 19.74 37.31
C THR A 54 -3.59 20.61 38.36
N ASP A 55 -2.78 21.22 39.23
CA ASP A 55 -3.18 22.26 40.17
C ASP A 55 -3.50 23.61 39.48
N HIS A 56 -3.30 23.70 38.16
CA HIS A 56 -3.68 24.83 37.31
C HIS A 56 -5.03 24.59 36.61
N HIS A 57 -5.78 25.67 36.44
CA HIS A 57 -7.02 25.73 35.70
C HIS A 57 -6.81 26.43 34.35
N LEU A 58 -7.52 25.95 33.33
CA LEU A 58 -7.45 26.57 32.00
C LEU A 58 -7.96 28.01 32.03
N VAL A 59 -7.16 28.93 31.49
CA VAL A 59 -7.60 30.27 31.11
C VAL A 59 -8.06 30.23 29.67
N PHE A 60 -9.17 30.90 29.35
CA PHE A 60 -9.53 31.13 27.96
C PHE A 60 -9.90 32.57 27.70
N CYS A 61 -9.63 32.99 26.47
CA CYS A 61 -9.91 34.31 25.95
C CYS A 61 -10.92 34.20 24.81
N ILE A 62 -11.94 35.06 24.82
CA ILE A 62 -12.86 35.27 23.70
C ILE A 62 -12.35 36.52 22.98
N LEU A 63 -12.05 36.36 21.70
CA LEU A 63 -11.64 37.44 20.81
C LEU A 63 -12.75 37.66 19.78
N GLU A 64 -13.08 38.92 19.52
CA GLU A 64 -13.88 39.34 18.38
C GLU A 64 -12.93 39.80 17.28
N LEU A 65 -12.81 38.98 16.23
CA LEU A 65 -11.99 39.29 15.06
C LEU A 65 -12.90 39.88 13.99
N SER A 66 -12.73 41.16 13.67
CA SER A 66 -13.39 41.81 12.55
C SER A 66 -12.73 41.38 11.22
N SER A 67 -12.83 40.10 10.86
CA SER A 67 -12.56 39.69 9.49
C SER A 67 -13.86 39.80 8.68
N ASN A 68 -13.99 40.84 7.85
CA ASN A 68 -15.01 40.89 6.80
C ASN A 68 -14.88 39.72 5.81
N GLU A 69 -13.75 39.02 5.82
CA GLU A 69 -13.64 37.70 5.24
C GLU A 69 -14.37 36.69 6.12
N ARG A 70 -15.61 36.36 5.73
CA ARG A 70 -16.20 35.07 6.10
C ARG A 70 -15.12 34.03 5.81
N ILE A 71 -14.51 33.43 6.83
CA ILE A 71 -13.73 32.20 6.67
C ILE A 71 -14.71 31.24 6.02
N ARG A 72 -14.64 31.13 4.69
CA ARG A 72 -15.48 30.22 3.92
C ARG A 72 -15.08 28.86 4.46
N LYS A 73 -15.86 28.33 5.40
CA LYS A 73 -15.75 26.93 5.82
C LYS A 73 -16.04 26.17 4.54
N MET A 74 -14.98 25.81 3.81
CA MET A 74 -15.11 25.00 2.61
C MET A 74 -15.88 23.78 3.05
N LYS A 75 -17.09 23.60 2.51
CA LYS A 75 -17.83 22.35 2.72
C LYS A 75 -16.88 21.26 2.23
N PRO A 76 -16.49 20.29 3.08
CA PRO A 76 -15.57 19.27 2.66
C PRO A 76 -16.20 18.55 1.47
N LYS A 77 -15.61 18.67 0.28
CA LYS A 77 -16.03 17.91 -0.90
C LYS A 77 -16.09 16.44 -0.47
N LYS A 78 -17.28 15.83 -0.55
CA LYS A 78 -17.47 14.41 -0.24
C LYS A 78 -16.88 13.62 -1.42
N ILE A 79 -15.56 13.51 -1.48
CA ILE A 79 -14.90 12.72 -2.52
C ILE A 79 -15.15 11.25 -2.17
N THR A 80 -15.97 10.57 -2.98
CA THR A 80 -16.15 9.11 -2.92
C THR A 80 -15.26 8.46 -3.97
N ARG A 81 -14.68 7.30 -3.65
CA ARG A 81 -13.97 6.46 -4.63
C ARG A 81 -14.47 5.04 -4.56
N ILE A 82 -14.43 4.33 -5.68
CA ILE A 82 -14.70 2.90 -5.73
C ILE A 82 -13.70 2.15 -4.83
N ARG A 83 -14.20 1.22 -4.01
CA ARG A 83 -13.41 0.35 -3.13
C ARG A 83 -12.81 -0.81 -3.92
N TRP A 84 -11.97 -0.50 -4.89
CA TRP A 84 -11.29 -1.49 -5.73
C TRP A 84 -10.46 -2.52 -4.94
N GLU A 85 -10.10 -2.26 -3.68
CA GLU A 85 -9.46 -3.25 -2.82
C GLU A 85 -10.35 -4.48 -2.56
N ALA A 86 -11.67 -4.36 -2.74
CA ALA A 86 -12.60 -5.47 -2.64
C ALA A 86 -12.36 -6.54 -3.73
N LEU A 87 -11.85 -6.16 -4.90
CA LEU A 87 -11.46 -7.09 -5.97
C LEU A 87 -10.28 -8.00 -5.61
N ALA A 88 -9.59 -7.74 -4.51
CA ALA A 88 -8.59 -8.69 -3.99
C ALA A 88 -9.25 -9.96 -3.42
N LYS A 89 -10.54 -9.91 -3.08
CA LYS A 89 -11.32 -11.09 -2.67
C LYS A 89 -11.76 -11.85 -3.90
N GLU A 90 -11.52 -13.16 -3.91
CA GLU A 90 -11.82 -14.03 -5.04
C GLU A 90 -13.32 -14.05 -5.39
N GLU A 91 -14.19 -14.08 -4.38
CA GLU A 91 -15.65 -14.06 -4.55
C GLU A 91 -16.13 -12.76 -5.22
N THR A 92 -15.67 -11.60 -4.74
CA THR A 92 -16.00 -10.30 -5.31
C THR A 92 -15.45 -10.16 -6.73
N SER A 93 -14.25 -10.67 -6.99
CA SER A 93 -13.64 -10.69 -8.32
C SER A 93 -14.44 -11.56 -9.30
N ARG A 94 -14.88 -12.76 -8.87
CA ARG A 94 -15.72 -13.66 -9.68
C ARG A 94 -17.09 -13.06 -9.99
N ASN A 95 -17.74 -12.45 -8.99
CA ASN A 95 -19.02 -11.79 -9.19
C ASN A 95 -18.90 -10.59 -10.13
N PHE A 96 -17.86 -9.78 -9.97
CA PHE A 96 -17.53 -8.69 -10.89
C PHE A 96 -17.34 -9.17 -12.32
N ALA A 97 -16.51 -10.19 -12.55
CA ALA A 97 -16.29 -10.75 -13.88
C ALA A 97 -17.59 -11.29 -14.51
N LYS A 98 -18.41 -12.00 -13.75
CA LYS A 98 -19.69 -12.55 -14.20
C LYS A 98 -20.67 -11.46 -14.65
N ILE A 99 -20.82 -10.39 -13.84
CA ILE A 99 -21.75 -9.30 -14.16
C ILE A 99 -21.27 -8.51 -15.39
N VAL A 100 -19.95 -8.35 -15.53
CA VAL A 100 -19.35 -7.75 -16.74
C VAL A 100 -19.68 -8.59 -17.96
N ASP A 101 -19.39 -9.89 -17.93
CA ASP A 101 -19.66 -10.81 -19.04
C ASP A 101 -21.15 -10.82 -19.45
N GLN A 102 -22.05 -10.85 -18.47
CA GLN A 102 -23.49 -10.79 -18.70
C GLN A 102 -23.93 -9.46 -19.34
N ARG A 103 -23.41 -8.32 -18.88
CA ARG A 103 -23.80 -7.00 -19.38
C ARG A 103 -23.22 -6.72 -20.77
N TYR A 104 -22.03 -7.23 -21.08
CA TYR A 104 -21.47 -7.15 -22.44
C TYR A 104 -22.15 -8.07 -23.43
N SER A 105 -22.54 -9.27 -23.02
CA SER A 105 -23.28 -10.20 -23.89
C SER A 105 -24.66 -9.66 -24.32
N GLN A 106 -25.21 -8.69 -23.57
CA GLN A 106 -26.50 -8.03 -23.86
C GLN A 106 -26.36 -6.77 -24.72
N LEU A 107 -25.14 -6.25 -24.93
CA LEU A 107 -24.92 -5.11 -25.80
C LEU A 107 -24.98 -5.58 -27.25
N SER A 108 -26.17 -5.44 -27.85
CA SER A 108 -26.40 -5.62 -29.28
C SER A 108 -25.46 -4.70 -30.07
N LEU A 109 -24.76 -5.25 -31.06
CA LEU A 109 -23.88 -4.58 -32.01
C LEU A 109 -24.67 -3.51 -32.80
N MET A 110 -24.84 -2.34 -32.22
CA MET A 110 -25.16 -1.14 -32.98
C MET A 110 -23.85 -0.63 -33.56
N GLU A 111 -23.82 -0.31 -34.85
CA GLU A 111 -22.70 0.41 -35.46
C GLU A 111 -22.60 1.79 -34.80
N VAL A 112 -21.74 1.90 -33.79
CA VAL A 112 -21.41 3.16 -33.14
C VAL A 112 -19.92 3.40 -33.33
N ASP A 113 -19.51 4.66 -33.37
CA ASP A 113 -18.10 5.03 -33.44
C ASP A 113 -17.30 4.45 -32.25
N ILE A 114 -16.01 4.18 -32.48
CA ILE A 114 -15.10 3.55 -31.51
C ILE A 114 -15.02 4.32 -30.18
N GLU A 115 -15.10 5.66 -30.23
CA GLU A 115 -15.02 6.50 -29.03
C GLU A 115 -16.26 6.34 -28.15
N SER A 116 -17.42 6.25 -28.79
CA SER A 116 -18.69 5.95 -28.14
C SER A 116 -18.67 4.55 -27.55
N GLU A 117 -18.23 3.53 -28.29
CA GLU A 117 -18.08 2.16 -27.77
C GLU A 117 -17.15 2.11 -26.55
N TRP A 118 -16.00 2.78 -26.61
CA TRP A 118 -15.08 2.87 -25.49
C TRP A 118 -15.69 3.61 -24.29
N ARG A 119 -16.43 4.68 -24.53
CA ARG A 119 -17.14 5.43 -23.48
C ARG A 119 -18.19 4.56 -22.79
N TRP A 120 -19.02 3.84 -23.56
CA TRP A 120 -19.99 2.89 -23.03
C TRP A 120 -19.29 1.79 -22.24
N PHE A 121 -18.18 1.26 -22.78
CA PHE A 121 -17.41 0.23 -22.13
C PHE A 121 -16.91 0.68 -20.76
N ARG A 122 -16.29 1.85 -20.73
CA ARG A 122 -15.75 2.51 -19.54
C ARG A 122 -16.85 2.75 -18.50
N MET A 123 -17.98 3.33 -18.90
CA MET A 123 -19.09 3.63 -17.99
C MET A 123 -19.67 2.36 -17.37
N ALA A 124 -19.98 1.36 -18.20
CA ALA A 124 -20.49 0.08 -17.72
C ALA A 124 -19.54 -0.60 -16.74
N LEU A 125 -18.23 -0.59 -17.03
CA LEU A 125 -17.22 -1.19 -16.16
C LEU A 125 -17.13 -0.48 -14.80
N LEU A 126 -17.20 0.85 -14.78
CA LEU A 126 -17.16 1.65 -13.54
C LEU A 126 -18.44 1.50 -12.71
N ASP A 127 -19.61 1.40 -13.35
CA ASP A 127 -20.88 1.14 -12.68
C ASP A 127 -20.88 -0.24 -12.02
N ILE A 128 -20.51 -1.28 -12.77
CA ILE A 128 -20.42 -2.64 -12.22
C ILE A 128 -19.40 -2.71 -11.08
N ALA A 129 -18.27 -2.01 -11.22
CA ALA A 129 -17.28 -1.93 -10.14
C ALA A 129 -17.84 -1.21 -8.91
N THR A 130 -18.66 -0.19 -9.10
CA THR A 130 -19.34 0.53 -8.03
C THR A 130 -20.35 -0.36 -7.30
N ASP A 131 -21.14 -1.12 -8.05
CA ASP A 131 -22.16 -2.03 -7.49
C ASP A 131 -21.53 -3.21 -6.75
N THR A 132 -20.49 -3.82 -7.33
CA THR A 132 -19.85 -5.01 -6.77
C THR A 132 -18.87 -4.71 -5.65
N CYS A 133 -18.07 -3.65 -5.79
CA CYS A 133 -17.04 -3.32 -4.82
C CYS A 133 -17.51 -2.32 -3.76
N GLY A 134 -18.58 -1.58 -4.05
CA GLY A 134 -19.05 -0.45 -3.26
C GLY A 134 -18.16 0.78 -3.38
N THR A 135 -18.66 1.90 -2.87
CA THR A 135 -17.88 3.14 -2.72
C THR A 135 -17.37 3.33 -1.31
N LYS A 136 -16.25 4.04 -1.17
CA LYS A 136 -15.76 4.53 0.12
C LYS A 136 -15.41 6.00 0.04
N ARG A 137 -15.64 6.69 1.15
CA ARG A 137 -15.29 8.10 1.28
C ARG A 137 -13.78 8.29 1.40
N VAL A 138 -13.23 9.22 0.64
CA VAL A 138 -11.81 9.60 0.61
C VAL A 138 -11.68 11.04 1.08
N GLY A 139 -10.69 11.26 1.94
CA GLY A 139 -10.46 12.56 2.56
C GLY A 139 -10.60 12.47 4.07
N LEU A 140 -9.71 13.17 4.77
CA LEU A 140 -9.82 13.37 6.21
C LEU A 140 -11.09 14.17 6.48
N GLN A 141 -12.07 13.59 7.17
CA GLN A 141 -12.92 14.42 7.99
C GLN A 141 -11.99 15.16 8.96
N HIS A 142 -11.82 16.47 8.74
CA HIS A 142 -11.33 17.34 9.79
C HIS A 142 -12.37 17.25 10.91
N GLY A 143 -12.07 16.47 11.95
CA GLY A 143 -12.88 16.49 13.17
C GLY A 143 -13.03 15.17 13.91
N GLN A 144 -12.96 13.99 13.28
CA GLN A 144 -13.15 12.73 14.03
C GLN A 144 -12.29 11.59 13.50
N LYS A 145 -10.98 11.64 13.75
CA LYS A 145 -10.25 10.39 13.99
C LYS A 145 -10.71 9.89 15.36
N LYS A 146 -11.77 9.07 15.42
CA LYS A 146 -12.06 8.34 16.65
C LYS A 146 -10.86 7.45 16.88
N THR A 147 -10.10 7.76 17.92
CA THR A 147 -9.01 6.90 18.37
C THR A 147 -9.60 5.54 18.71
N GLU A 148 -9.01 4.46 18.21
CA GLU A 148 -9.57 3.10 18.32
C GLU A 148 -9.84 2.68 19.78
N TRP A 149 -9.04 3.17 20.73
CA TRP A 149 -9.26 2.96 22.17
C TRP A 149 -10.47 3.71 22.76
N TRP A 150 -11.12 4.60 22.01
CA TRP A 150 -12.29 5.38 22.47
C TRP A 150 -13.59 4.61 22.26
N THR A 151 -13.81 3.58 23.09
CA THR A 151 -14.99 2.71 23.05
C THR A 151 -16.23 3.34 23.71
N GLU A 152 -17.40 2.72 23.53
CA GLU A 152 -18.64 3.08 24.24
C GLU A 152 -18.46 3.01 25.76
N GLU A 153 -17.82 1.94 26.23
CA GLU A 153 -17.53 1.68 27.64
C GLU A 153 -16.65 2.78 28.25
N VAL A 154 -15.54 3.13 27.58
CA VAL A 154 -14.64 4.21 28.02
C VAL A 154 -15.37 5.54 28.06
N ARG A 155 -16.21 5.82 27.08
CA ARG A 155 -16.98 7.06 27.02
C ARG A 155 -18.02 7.15 28.12
N LYS A 156 -18.73 6.06 28.41
CA LYS A 156 -19.69 5.98 29.52
C LYS A 156 -18.99 6.21 30.86
N ALA A 157 -17.89 5.48 31.12
CA ALA A 157 -17.12 5.63 32.35
C ALA A 157 -16.55 7.05 32.55
N ILE A 158 -16.06 7.69 31.48
CA ILE A 158 -15.60 9.10 31.56
C ILE A 158 -16.79 10.06 31.77
N GLY A 159 -17.95 9.77 31.18
CA GLY A 159 -19.18 10.52 31.39
C GLY A 159 -19.63 10.51 32.85
N GLU A 160 -19.70 9.31 33.45
CA GLU A 160 -20.05 9.08 34.86
C GLU A 160 -19.02 9.71 35.81
N LYS A 161 -17.73 9.59 35.50
CA LYS A 161 -16.68 10.30 36.25
C LYS A 161 -16.89 11.83 36.22
N LYS A 162 -17.22 12.40 35.06
CA LYS A 162 -17.45 13.85 34.89
C LYS A 162 -18.73 14.33 35.58
N THR A 163 -19.77 13.51 35.64
CA THR A 163 -21.01 13.86 36.37
C THR A 163 -20.75 13.84 37.87
N ALA A 164 -20.06 12.83 38.39
CA ALA A 164 -19.67 12.74 39.79
C ALA A 164 -18.76 13.92 40.21
N TYR A 165 -17.79 14.30 39.38
CA TYR A 165 -16.92 15.46 39.66
C TYR A 165 -17.70 16.78 39.72
N ARG A 166 -18.66 16.98 38.80
CA ARG A 166 -19.55 18.15 38.85
C ARG A 166 -20.42 18.16 40.11
N GLY A 167 -20.92 17.00 40.53
CA GLY A 167 -21.65 16.85 41.78
C GLY A 167 -20.81 17.21 43.01
N TRP A 168 -19.55 16.76 43.05
CA TRP A 168 -18.61 17.12 44.12
C TRP A 168 -18.27 18.61 44.17
N ILE A 169 -18.06 19.26 43.01
CA ILE A 169 -17.85 20.72 42.95
C ILE A 169 -19.07 21.49 43.49
N GLN A 170 -20.29 21.00 43.21
CA GLN A 170 -21.52 21.64 43.70
C GLN A 170 -21.72 21.42 45.21
N ARG A 171 -21.39 20.22 45.72
CA ARG A 171 -21.54 19.84 47.13
C ARG A 171 -20.31 19.04 47.57
N GLN A 172 -19.39 19.70 48.27
CA GLN A 172 -18.11 19.13 48.73
C GLN A 172 -18.29 18.22 49.96
N THR A 173 -19.07 17.16 49.83
CA THR A 173 -19.25 16.16 50.90
C THR A 173 -18.24 15.01 50.77
N PRO A 174 -17.89 14.33 51.88
CA PRO A 174 -17.01 13.15 51.86
C PRO A 174 -17.54 12.02 50.95
N GLU A 175 -18.85 11.82 50.91
CA GLU A 175 -19.50 10.76 50.10
C GLU A 175 -19.35 11.06 48.60
N ASN A 176 -19.57 12.32 48.20
CA ASN A 176 -19.40 12.74 46.80
C ASN A 176 -17.94 12.62 46.35
N TRP A 177 -16.99 12.92 47.24
CA TRP A 177 -15.56 12.73 46.97
C TRP A 177 -15.21 11.26 46.79
N GLN A 178 -15.71 10.38 47.66
CA GLN A 178 -15.46 8.94 47.59
C GLN A 178 -16.06 8.32 46.33
N ASN A 179 -17.30 8.72 45.96
CA ASN A 179 -17.95 8.31 44.72
C ASN A 179 -17.15 8.76 43.47
N TYR A 180 -16.71 10.02 43.44
CA TYR A 180 -15.83 10.51 42.38
C TYR A 180 -14.52 9.72 42.30
N LYS A 181 -13.88 9.43 43.44
CA LYS A 181 -12.62 8.69 43.51
C LYS A 181 -12.77 7.28 42.90
N GLN A 182 -13.83 6.56 43.27
CA GLN A 182 -14.13 5.23 42.72
C GLN A 182 -14.34 5.28 41.20
N LEU A 183 -15.20 6.18 40.71
CA LEU A 183 -15.46 6.32 39.26
C LEU A 183 -14.23 6.79 38.47
N ARG A 184 -13.38 7.63 39.07
CA ARG A 184 -12.10 8.04 38.49
C ARG A 184 -11.16 6.86 38.33
N ASP A 185 -11.04 6.01 39.33
CA ASP A 185 -10.14 4.86 39.31
C ASP A 185 -10.63 3.78 38.33
N ILE A 186 -11.95 3.54 38.26
CA ILE A 186 -12.58 2.70 37.23
C ILE A 186 -12.31 3.24 35.82
N ALA A 187 -12.56 4.53 35.59
CA ALA A 187 -12.31 5.14 34.29
C ALA A 187 -10.82 5.09 33.90
N LYS A 188 -9.91 5.28 34.87
CA LYS A 188 -8.46 5.18 34.65
C LYS A 188 -8.07 3.76 34.23
N LYS A 189 -8.60 2.74 34.91
CA LYS A 189 -8.37 1.33 34.57
C LYS A 189 -8.85 1.02 33.15
N LEU A 190 -10.11 1.34 32.84
CA LEU A 190 -10.70 1.10 31.52
C LEU A 190 -9.96 1.82 30.39
N VAL A 191 -9.55 3.08 30.59
CA VAL A 191 -8.76 3.81 29.59
C VAL A 191 -7.40 3.15 29.36
N THR A 192 -6.76 2.66 30.43
CA THR A 192 -5.46 2.00 30.34
C THR A 192 -5.56 0.68 29.58
N GLU A 193 -6.56 -0.14 29.91
CA GLU A 193 -6.85 -1.41 29.23
C GLU A 193 -7.22 -1.20 27.75
N ALA A 194 -8.09 -0.23 27.46
CA ALA A 194 -8.49 0.08 26.08
C ALA A 194 -7.31 0.59 25.23
N LYS A 195 -6.44 1.42 25.81
CA LYS A 195 -5.20 1.87 25.15
C LYS A 195 -4.24 0.71 24.90
N ALA A 196 -4.03 -0.15 25.90
CA ALA A 196 -3.17 -1.33 25.74
C ALA A 196 -3.69 -2.26 24.65
N LYS A 197 -5.00 -2.56 24.64
CA LYS A 197 -5.65 -3.38 23.61
C LYS A 197 -5.50 -2.77 22.21
N SER A 198 -5.72 -1.46 22.07
CA SER A 198 -5.55 -0.75 20.79
C SER A 198 -4.09 -0.82 20.30
N TRP A 199 -3.11 -0.66 21.20
CA TRP A 199 -1.69 -0.79 20.84
C TRP A 199 -1.30 -2.21 20.43
N ASN A 200 -1.82 -3.23 21.13
CA ASN A 200 -1.58 -4.63 20.77
C ASN A 200 -2.19 -4.97 19.40
N ASN A 201 -3.44 -4.56 19.13
CA ASN A 201 -4.07 -4.74 17.84
C ASN A 201 -3.29 -4.04 16.72
N PHE A 202 -2.83 -2.82 16.97
CA PHE A 202 -1.98 -2.08 16.04
C PHE A 202 -0.64 -2.81 15.78
N GLY A 203 -0.04 -3.41 16.82
CA GLY A 203 1.15 -4.25 16.72
C GLY A 203 0.93 -5.49 15.86
N HIS A 204 -0.13 -6.27 16.12
CA HIS A 204 -0.50 -7.42 15.29
C HIS A 204 -0.76 -7.02 13.83
N GLN A 205 -1.37 -5.86 13.61
CA GLN A 205 -1.60 -5.36 12.25
C GLN A 205 -0.30 -4.95 11.56
N LEU A 206 0.69 -4.40 12.29
CA LEU A 206 2.03 -4.15 11.77
C LEU A 206 2.76 -5.45 11.41
N GLU A 207 2.66 -6.47 12.26
CA GLU A 207 3.26 -7.78 12.05
C GLU A 207 2.63 -8.52 10.86
N TYR A 208 1.31 -8.50 10.74
CA TYR A 208 0.60 -9.02 9.56
C TYR A 208 1.06 -8.28 8.29
N ASN A 209 1.11 -6.94 8.34
CA ASN A 209 1.57 -6.13 7.20
C ASN A 209 3.05 -6.38 6.87
N HIS A 210 3.89 -6.76 7.83
CA HIS A 210 5.27 -7.15 7.57
C HIS A 210 5.36 -8.38 6.66
N HIS A 211 4.56 -9.40 6.95
CA HIS A 211 4.54 -10.66 6.21
C HIS A 211 3.77 -10.58 4.89
N SER A 212 2.65 -9.85 4.87
CA SER A 212 1.69 -9.88 3.75
C SER A 212 1.72 -8.63 2.86
N ALA A 213 2.12 -7.46 3.37
CA ALA A 213 1.97 -6.19 2.67
C ALA A 213 3.02 -5.13 3.08
N ASN A 214 4.30 -5.41 2.84
CA ASN A 214 5.45 -4.62 3.28
C ASN A 214 5.35 -3.10 2.93
N LYS A 215 4.69 -2.75 1.82
CA LYS A 215 4.43 -1.35 1.44
C LYS A 215 3.55 -0.60 2.45
N LEU A 216 2.51 -1.25 2.98
CA LEU A 216 1.62 -0.66 3.98
C LEU A 216 2.34 -0.46 5.32
N LEU A 217 3.21 -1.40 5.70
CA LEU A 217 4.09 -1.27 6.87
C LEU A 217 4.94 0.00 6.79
N TRP A 218 5.70 0.20 5.70
CA TRP A 218 6.57 1.38 5.56
C TRP A 218 5.79 2.70 5.47
N LEU A 219 4.58 2.69 4.90
CA LEU A 219 3.72 3.87 4.91
C LEU A 219 3.27 4.22 6.34
N THR A 220 2.92 3.22 7.15
CA THR A 220 2.55 3.39 8.56
C THR A 220 3.74 3.89 9.39
N ILE A 221 4.93 3.28 9.24
CA ILE A 221 6.17 3.72 9.90
C ILE A 221 6.52 5.16 9.51
N ARG A 222 6.47 5.51 8.22
CA ARG A 222 6.73 6.89 7.77
C ARG A 222 5.76 7.90 8.36
N ARG A 223 4.49 7.53 8.57
CA ARG A 223 3.50 8.40 9.25
C ARG A 223 3.77 8.57 10.74
N LEU A 224 4.28 7.52 11.41
CA LEU A 224 4.67 7.58 12.82
C LEU A 224 5.92 8.46 13.01
N TYR A 225 6.92 8.32 12.13
CA TYR A 225 8.17 9.09 12.17
C TYR A 225 8.00 10.54 11.73
N LYS A 226 7.24 10.79 10.66
CA LYS A 226 6.92 12.15 10.22
C LYS A 226 5.79 12.72 11.07
N GLY A 227 6.12 13.13 12.29
CA GLY A 227 5.31 14.11 13.04
C GLY A 227 4.86 15.22 12.09
N GLY A 228 3.57 15.56 12.14
CA GLY A 228 2.82 16.26 11.10
C GLY A 228 3.57 17.35 10.35
N GLN A 229 4.26 16.97 9.27
CA GLN A 229 4.83 17.91 8.33
C GLN A 229 3.64 18.53 7.59
N LYS A 230 3.23 19.73 8.02
CA LYS A 230 2.20 20.49 7.31
C LYS A 230 2.73 20.74 5.91
N SER A 231 2.07 20.14 4.92
CA SER A 231 2.29 20.50 3.52
C SER A 231 1.92 21.97 3.40
N THR A 232 2.93 22.81 3.17
CA THR A 232 2.74 24.20 2.78
C THR A 232 2.10 24.18 1.40
N ARG A 233 0.78 24.31 1.33
CA ARG A 233 0.01 24.45 0.08
C ARG A 233 0.11 25.88 -0.46
N SER A 234 1.30 26.44 -0.48
CA SER A 234 1.53 27.81 -0.91
C SER A 234 2.62 27.80 -1.96
N VAL A 235 2.26 28.20 -3.17
CA VAL A 235 3.16 28.27 -4.33
C VAL A 235 3.33 29.74 -4.67
N LYS A 236 4.54 30.18 -5.05
CA LYS A 236 4.75 31.56 -5.48
C LYS A 236 4.41 31.70 -6.97
N ASP A 237 3.77 32.82 -7.32
CA ASP A 237 3.63 33.22 -8.72
C ASP A 237 4.98 33.68 -9.30
N THR A 238 5.00 34.01 -10.59
CA THR A 238 6.19 34.55 -11.28
C THR A 238 6.66 35.90 -10.74
N SER A 239 5.78 36.65 -10.07
CA SER A 239 6.08 37.93 -9.41
C SER A 239 6.52 37.78 -7.94
N GLY A 240 6.59 36.54 -7.42
CA GLY A 240 6.98 36.24 -6.04
C GLY A 240 5.86 36.30 -4.99
N ARG A 241 4.60 36.57 -5.38
CA ARG A 241 3.44 36.59 -4.48
C ARG A 241 3.01 35.18 -4.10
N LEU A 242 2.53 35.02 -2.87
CA LEU A 242 2.14 33.72 -2.32
C LEU A 242 0.70 33.36 -2.74
N LEU A 243 0.54 32.35 -3.59
CA LEU A 243 -0.76 31.80 -3.98
C LEU A 243 -1.25 30.81 -2.92
N THR A 244 -2.47 31.02 -2.43
CA THR A 244 -3.09 30.20 -1.36
C THR A 244 -4.39 29.52 -1.81
N LEU A 245 -5.02 29.99 -2.89
CA LEU A 245 -6.22 29.39 -3.47
C LEU A 245 -5.85 28.21 -4.39
N GLU A 246 -6.65 27.13 -4.34
CA GLU A 246 -6.37 25.88 -5.05
C GLU A 246 -6.41 26.06 -6.59
N GLU A 247 -7.31 26.91 -7.10
CA GLU A 247 -7.43 27.25 -8.52
C GLU A 247 -6.18 27.98 -9.03
N ASP A 248 -5.72 28.99 -8.30
CA ASP A 248 -4.51 29.76 -8.65
C ASP A 248 -3.26 28.89 -8.62
N ILE A 249 -3.15 27.98 -7.64
CA ILE A 249 -2.04 27.03 -7.56
C ILE A 249 -2.06 26.09 -8.77
N VAL A 250 -3.23 25.55 -9.14
CA VAL A 250 -3.36 24.65 -10.31
C VAL A 250 -3.04 25.40 -11.62
N ASN A 251 -3.51 26.64 -11.77
CA ASN A 251 -3.18 27.47 -12.92
C ASN A 251 -1.68 27.78 -12.99
N ARG A 252 -1.05 28.11 -11.85
CA ARG A 252 0.39 28.32 -11.78
C ARG A 252 1.20 27.07 -12.14
N TRP A 253 0.73 25.87 -11.76
CA TRP A 253 1.32 24.60 -12.18
C TRP A 253 1.12 24.35 -13.67
N LYS A 254 -0.05 24.68 -14.22
CA LYS A 254 -0.34 24.57 -15.65
C LYS A 254 0.61 25.44 -16.46
N GLU A 255 0.80 26.70 -16.07
CA GLU A 255 1.76 27.62 -16.67
C GLU A 255 3.19 27.07 -16.58
N TYR A 256 3.61 26.63 -15.38
CA TYR A 256 4.95 26.07 -15.17
C TYR A 256 5.23 24.87 -16.07
N PHE A 257 4.29 23.92 -16.20
CA PHE A 257 4.48 22.74 -17.04
C PHE A 257 4.34 23.05 -18.53
N ALA A 258 3.48 24.00 -18.91
CA ALA A 258 3.39 24.48 -20.28
C ALA A 258 4.73 25.10 -20.69
N ASP A 259 5.33 25.94 -19.86
CA ASP A 259 6.66 26.49 -20.12
C ASP A 259 7.72 25.38 -20.13
N LEU A 260 7.72 24.47 -19.15
CA LEU A 260 8.73 23.40 -19.06
C LEU A 260 8.72 22.46 -20.27
N TYR A 261 7.55 22.08 -20.78
CA TYR A 261 7.42 21.11 -21.87
C TYR A 261 7.34 21.75 -23.26
N ASN A 262 7.02 23.05 -23.35
CA ASN A 262 6.91 23.76 -24.62
C ASN A 262 8.00 24.83 -24.81
N SER A 263 8.95 25.00 -23.88
CA SER A 263 10.07 25.94 -24.06
C SER A 263 11.14 25.38 -24.99
N SER A 264 11.21 25.98 -26.17
CA SER A 264 12.40 26.23 -27.00
C SER A 264 13.40 25.08 -27.20
N ALA A 265 12.90 23.87 -27.45
CA ALA A 265 13.58 22.97 -28.36
C ALA A 265 12.58 22.61 -29.45
N GLU A 266 12.51 23.42 -30.49
CA GLU A 266 12.16 22.95 -31.82
C GLU A 266 13.22 21.92 -32.24
N HIS A 267 13.19 20.74 -31.63
CA HIS A 267 13.68 19.56 -32.31
C HIS A 267 12.75 19.42 -33.50
N LYS A 268 13.22 19.84 -34.68
CA LYS A 268 12.76 19.33 -35.96
C LYS A 268 12.88 17.80 -35.89
N ILE A 269 11.86 17.16 -35.35
CA ILE A 269 11.61 15.77 -35.62
C ILE A 269 11.23 15.79 -37.09
N GLN A 270 12.18 15.37 -37.94
CA GLN A 270 11.86 14.96 -39.29
C GLN A 270 10.71 13.97 -39.15
N SER A 271 9.53 14.39 -39.55
CA SER A 271 8.39 13.52 -39.77
C SER A 271 8.78 12.59 -40.90
N SER A 272 9.44 11.49 -40.58
CA SER A 272 9.33 10.30 -41.40
C SER A 272 7.86 9.93 -41.32
N GLU A 273 7.17 10.02 -42.46
CA GLU A 273 5.84 9.42 -42.60
C GLU A 273 5.91 8.00 -42.01
N PRO A 274 4.99 7.62 -41.11
CA PRO A 274 4.95 6.24 -40.67
C PRO A 274 4.74 5.39 -41.92
N ASP A 275 5.61 4.42 -42.12
CA ASP A 275 5.44 3.38 -43.12
C ASP A 275 4.15 2.61 -42.75
N ILE A 276 3.02 3.02 -43.33
CA ILE A 276 1.71 2.39 -43.15
C ILE A 276 1.74 1.10 -43.98
N ASN A 277 2.56 0.12 -43.60
CA ASN A 277 2.46 -1.21 -44.18
C ASN A 277 3.03 -2.35 -43.31
N GLU A 278 2.79 -2.30 -42.01
CA GLU A 278 2.65 -3.52 -41.22
C GLU A 278 1.30 -3.45 -40.50
N SER A 279 0.31 -4.19 -40.99
CA SER A 279 -0.87 -4.55 -40.19
C SER A 279 -0.39 -5.43 -39.04
N ASN A 280 0.10 -4.80 -37.97
CA ASN A 280 0.34 -5.45 -36.70
C ASN A 280 -1.01 -5.71 -36.06
N ASP A 281 -1.71 -6.73 -36.55
CA ASP A 281 -2.99 -7.17 -36.00
C ASP A 281 -2.79 -7.49 -34.52
N ILE A 282 -3.41 -6.68 -33.66
CA ILE A 282 -3.31 -6.83 -32.21
C ILE A 282 -3.95 -8.18 -31.83
N SER A 283 -3.10 -9.14 -31.49
CA SER A 283 -3.56 -10.49 -31.17
C SER A 283 -4.14 -10.56 -29.76
N MET A 284 -5.18 -11.38 -29.56
CA MET A 284 -5.78 -11.60 -28.24
C MET A 284 -4.76 -12.11 -27.19
N THR A 285 -3.73 -12.82 -27.66
CA THR A 285 -2.62 -13.30 -26.83
C THR A 285 -1.73 -12.16 -26.35
N GLU A 286 -1.45 -11.18 -27.21
CA GLU A 286 -0.73 -9.95 -26.85
C GLU A 286 -1.51 -9.12 -25.83
N VAL A 287 -2.81 -8.93 -26.04
CA VAL A 287 -3.69 -8.22 -25.09
C VAL A 287 -3.71 -8.91 -23.73
N THR A 288 -3.84 -10.24 -23.72
CA THR A 288 -3.84 -11.03 -22.48
C THR A 288 -2.49 -10.94 -21.75
N ALA A 289 -1.37 -10.99 -22.49
CA ALA A 289 -0.03 -10.84 -21.92
C ALA A 289 0.17 -9.43 -21.34
N ALA A 290 -0.29 -8.40 -22.05
CA ALA A 290 -0.24 -7.01 -21.60
C ALA A 290 -1.02 -6.84 -20.28
N ILE A 291 -2.27 -7.33 -20.20
CA ILE A 291 -3.12 -7.27 -19.00
C ILE A 291 -2.45 -7.98 -17.81
N LYS A 292 -1.85 -9.15 -18.03
CA LYS A 292 -1.13 -9.90 -16.97
C LYS A 292 0.11 -9.17 -16.47
N SER A 293 0.85 -8.52 -17.37
CA SER A 293 2.05 -7.76 -17.05
C SER A 293 1.79 -6.51 -16.18
N LEU A 294 0.54 -6.01 -16.17
CA LEU A 294 0.18 -4.82 -15.40
C LEU A 294 0.49 -4.99 -13.91
N LYS A 295 0.94 -3.94 -13.24
CA LYS A 295 1.22 -3.99 -11.80
C LYS A 295 -0.07 -3.77 -11.00
N SER A 296 -0.44 -4.73 -10.17
CA SER A 296 -1.60 -4.60 -9.27
C SER A 296 -1.39 -3.46 -8.25
N GLY A 297 -2.47 -2.73 -7.92
CA GLY A 297 -2.43 -1.64 -6.93
C GLY A 297 -1.85 -0.31 -7.42
N LYS A 298 -1.71 -0.11 -8.74
CA LYS A 298 -1.39 1.19 -9.35
C LYS A 298 -2.61 2.12 -9.38
N ALA A 299 -2.36 3.42 -9.52
CA ALA A 299 -3.40 4.43 -9.70
C ALA A 299 -4.09 4.21 -11.06
N ALA A 300 -5.35 4.65 -11.14
CA ALA A 300 -6.05 4.69 -12.42
C ALA A 300 -5.51 5.84 -13.27
N GLY A 301 -5.64 5.73 -14.59
CA GLY A 301 -5.41 6.82 -15.52
C GLY A 301 -6.60 7.79 -15.56
N VAL A 302 -6.64 8.62 -16.61
CA VAL A 302 -7.76 9.53 -16.91
C VAL A 302 -9.09 8.77 -17.09
N ASP A 303 -9.00 7.52 -17.53
CA ASP A 303 -10.09 6.57 -17.69
C ASP A 303 -10.70 6.09 -16.36
N GLU A 304 -10.05 6.32 -15.23
CA GLU A 304 -10.42 5.80 -13.90
C GLU A 304 -10.40 4.26 -13.77
N ILE A 305 -9.99 3.55 -14.82
CA ILE A 305 -9.87 2.08 -14.85
C ILE A 305 -8.54 1.69 -14.21
N ARG A 306 -8.60 0.75 -13.25
CA ARG A 306 -7.40 0.24 -12.59
C ARG A 306 -6.96 -1.08 -13.20
N PRO A 307 -5.64 -1.37 -13.20
CA PRO A 307 -5.12 -2.69 -13.59
C PRO A 307 -5.78 -3.89 -12.89
N GLY A 308 -6.21 -3.72 -11.63
CA GLY A 308 -6.89 -4.78 -10.90
C GLY A 308 -8.25 -5.16 -11.48
N MET A 309 -8.95 -4.21 -12.10
CA MET A 309 -10.26 -4.43 -12.74
C MET A 309 -10.07 -5.27 -14.00
N LEU A 310 -9.12 -4.88 -14.86
CA LEU A 310 -8.78 -5.61 -16.08
C LEU A 310 -8.29 -7.04 -15.79
N LYS A 311 -7.50 -7.21 -14.73
CA LYS A 311 -7.06 -8.54 -14.28
C LYS A 311 -8.19 -9.42 -13.77
N ALA A 312 -9.19 -8.86 -13.10
CA ALA A 312 -10.36 -9.60 -12.64
C ALA A 312 -11.20 -10.14 -13.81
N LEU A 313 -11.20 -9.47 -14.96
CA LEU A 313 -11.85 -9.95 -16.18
C LEU A 313 -11.09 -11.14 -16.82
N SER A 314 -9.78 -11.23 -16.59
CA SER A 314 -8.93 -12.28 -17.18
C SER A 314 -9.01 -13.65 -16.48
N SER A 315 -9.80 -13.79 -15.41
CA SER A 315 -9.90 -15.04 -14.63
C SER A 315 -10.99 -15.99 -15.16
N VAL A 316 -10.92 -16.34 -16.44
CA VAL A 316 -11.35 -17.65 -16.93
C VAL A 316 -10.08 -18.46 -17.18
N GLY A 317 -9.85 -19.47 -16.35
CA GLY A 317 -8.92 -20.56 -16.63
C GLY A 317 -7.46 -20.39 -16.21
N VAL A 318 -6.96 -21.40 -15.49
CA VAL A 318 -5.54 -21.74 -15.42
C VAL A 318 -4.97 -21.79 -16.84
N GLN A 319 -3.86 -21.09 -17.13
CA GLN A 319 -3.20 -21.21 -18.43
C GLN A 319 -2.11 -22.29 -18.40
N PHE A 320 -2.33 -23.32 -19.21
CA PHE A 320 -1.26 -23.91 -20.01
C PHE A 320 -1.04 -23.02 -21.23
N SER A 321 0.20 -22.93 -21.74
CA SER A 321 0.47 -22.29 -23.02
C SER A 321 -0.21 -23.09 -24.13
N ASN A 322 -1.03 -22.46 -24.98
CA ASN A 322 -1.69 -23.12 -26.13
C ASN A 322 -0.69 -23.71 -27.14
N ASP A 323 0.59 -23.33 -27.05
CA ASP A 323 1.64 -23.83 -27.93
C ASP A 323 2.28 -25.14 -27.41
N GLY A 324 1.93 -25.59 -26.20
CA GLY A 324 2.64 -26.66 -25.49
C GLY A 324 4.10 -26.31 -25.13
N LYS A 325 4.49 -25.03 -25.27
CA LYS A 325 5.84 -24.54 -25.01
C LYS A 325 5.99 -24.07 -23.57
N GLN A 326 6.97 -24.66 -22.90
CA GLN A 326 7.36 -24.41 -21.50
C GLN A 326 8.37 -23.25 -21.33
N ASP A 327 8.82 -22.62 -22.42
CA ASP A 327 9.88 -21.60 -22.38
C ASP A 327 9.53 -20.41 -21.48
N GLY A 328 8.26 -19.98 -21.48
CA GLY A 328 7.79 -18.88 -20.63
C GLY A 328 7.83 -19.19 -19.13
N GLU A 329 7.59 -20.43 -18.73
CA GLU A 329 7.72 -20.83 -17.32
C GLU A 329 9.20 -20.86 -16.90
N ILE A 330 10.08 -21.36 -17.77
CA ILE A 330 11.52 -21.37 -17.52
C ILE A 330 12.07 -19.94 -17.39
N ASP A 331 11.66 -19.02 -18.28
CA ASP A 331 12.03 -17.60 -18.20
C ASP A 331 11.58 -16.96 -16.90
N ARG A 332 10.34 -17.25 -16.49
CA ARG A 332 9.80 -16.74 -15.23
C ARG A 332 10.61 -17.22 -14.03
N ARG A 333 11.04 -18.49 -14.00
CA ARG A 333 11.89 -19.03 -12.93
C ARG A 333 13.29 -18.45 -12.93
N ILE A 334 13.91 -18.32 -14.10
CA ILE A 334 15.21 -17.65 -14.24
C ILE A 334 15.13 -16.19 -13.77
N GLY A 335 14.04 -15.48 -14.11
CA GLY A 335 13.76 -14.13 -13.66
C GLY A 335 13.60 -14.04 -12.13
N ALA A 336 12.82 -14.94 -11.54
CA ALA A 336 12.64 -15.01 -10.09
C ALA A 336 13.95 -15.30 -9.35
N ALA A 337 14.74 -16.28 -9.81
CA ALA A 337 16.05 -16.59 -9.27
C ALA A 337 17.01 -15.40 -9.43
N SER A 338 16.99 -14.72 -10.57
CA SER A 338 17.78 -13.49 -10.78
C SER A 338 17.41 -12.38 -9.80
N GLY A 339 16.12 -12.25 -9.46
CA GLY A 339 15.64 -11.35 -8.40
C GLY A 339 16.22 -11.69 -7.02
N VAL A 340 16.23 -12.98 -6.66
CA VAL A 340 16.85 -13.47 -5.42
C VAL A 340 18.35 -13.16 -5.38
N LEU A 341 19.09 -13.46 -6.46
CA LEU A 341 20.51 -13.14 -6.55
C LEU A 341 20.75 -11.63 -6.37
N ARG A 342 19.94 -10.76 -6.98
CA ARG A 342 20.08 -9.30 -6.84
C ARG A 342 19.94 -8.84 -5.39
N LEU A 343 18.98 -9.41 -4.65
CA LEU A 343 18.75 -9.07 -3.24
C LEU A 343 19.89 -9.57 -2.34
N LEU A 344 20.38 -10.78 -2.60
CA LEU A 344 21.44 -11.42 -1.82
C LEU A 344 22.84 -10.94 -2.22
N TYR A 345 22.98 -10.21 -3.33
CA TYR A 345 24.27 -9.87 -3.91
C TYR A 345 25.18 -9.16 -2.91
N ARG A 346 24.75 -8.00 -2.38
CA ARG A 346 25.56 -7.16 -1.46
C ARG A 346 25.60 -7.67 -0.02
N SER A 347 24.55 -8.39 0.41
CA SER A 347 24.37 -8.80 1.80
C SER A 347 24.95 -10.18 2.11
N VAL A 348 25.05 -11.05 1.10
CA VAL A 348 25.46 -12.45 1.29
C VAL A 348 26.54 -12.86 0.29
N VAL A 349 26.26 -12.74 -1.00
CA VAL A 349 27.07 -13.39 -2.04
C VAL A 349 28.48 -12.78 -2.12
N THR A 350 28.60 -11.44 -2.09
CA THR A 350 29.89 -10.74 -2.18
C THR A 350 30.53 -10.44 -0.82
N LYS A 351 29.91 -10.80 0.30
CA LYS A 351 30.46 -10.54 1.64
C LYS A 351 31.64 -11.45 1.93
N VAL A 352 32.79 -10.88 2.26
CA VAL A 352 34.05 -11.62 2.49
C VAL A 352 34.01 -12.35 3.83
N GLU A 353 33.27 -11.77 4.79
CA GLU A 353 33.09 -12.25 6.16
C GLU A 353 32.26 -13.55 6.22
N LEU A 354 31.51 -13.87 5.16
CA LEU A 354 30.72 -15.09 5.09
C LEU A 354 31.49 -16.23 4.41
N SER A 355 31.52 -17.38 5.08
CA SER A 355 32.15 -18.58 4.54
C SER A 355 31.48 -19.04 3.23
N LYS A 356 32.27 -19.64 2.33
CA LYS A 356 31.75 -20.27 1.11
C LYS A 356 30.68 -21.33 1.44
N LYS A 357 30.86 -22.08 2.53
CA LYS A 357 29.90 -23.09 3.03
C LYS A 357 28.53 -22.47 3.33
N THR A 358 28.49 -21.33 4.02
CA THR A 358 27.23 -20.61 4.35
C THR A 358 26.55 -20.08 3.08
N LYS A 359 27.32 -19.52 2.15
CA LYS A 359 26.79 -19.03 0.87
C LYS A 359 26.19 -20.16 0.03
N LEU A 360 26.83 -21.34 0.02
CA LEU A 360 26.33 -22.53 -0.65
C LEU A 360 25.09 -23.12 0.05
N ALA A 361 24.97 -23.00 1.37
CA ALA A 361 23.75 -23.38 2.07
C ALA A 361 22.55 -22.52 1.62
N ILE A 362 22.74 -21.20 1.49
CA ILE A 362 21.72 -20.27 0.98
C ILE A 362 21.38 -20.54 -0.49
N PHE A 363 22.39 -20.88 -1.30
CA PHE A 363 22.16 -21.34 -2.68
C PHE A 363 21.24 -22.56 -2.70
N LYS A 364 21.51 -23.58 -1.88
CA LYS A 364 20.73 -24.82 -1.84
C LYS A 364 19.32 -24.61 -1.28
N SER A 365 19.13 -23.71 -0.31
CA SER A 365 17.83 -23.53 0.37
C SER A 365 16.91 -22.50 -0.29
N VAL A 366 17.46 -21.45 -0.93
CA VAL A 366 16.65 -20.34 -1.47
C VAL A 366 16.77 -20.27 -2.99
N TYR A 367 18.00 -20.19 -3.51
CA TYR A 367 18.22 -19.93 -4.93
C TYR A 367 17.81 -21.13 -5.81
N ARG A 368 18.30 -22.33 -5.46
CA ARG A 368 18.04 -23.57 -6.18
C ARG A 368 16.52 -23.86 -6.25
N PRO A 369 15.75 -23.92 -5.15
CA PRO A 369 14.31 -24.19 -5.23
C PRO A 369 13.53 -23.13 -6.03
N THR A 370 13.96 -21.87 -5.97
CA THR A 370 13.34 -20.79 -6.78
C THR A 370 13.57 -21.01 -8.27
N LEU A 371 14.78 -21.45 -8.66
CA LEU A 371 15.17 -21.66 -10.05
C LEU A 371 14.52 -22.91 -10.65
N ILE A 372 14.39 -24.00 -9.89
CA ILE A 372 13.92 -25.30 -10.42
C ILE A 372 12.52 -25.68 -9.98
N TYR A 373 11.72 -24.79 -9.39
CA TYR A 373 10.36 -25.18 -9.00
C TYR A 373 9.58 -25.70 -10.22
N GLY A 374 9.03 -26.91 -10.12
CA GLY A 374 8.26 -27.56 -11.18
C GLY A 374 9.10 -28.29 -12.25
N HIS A 375 10.42 -28.42 -12.06
CA HIS A 375 11.33 -29.05 -13.03
C HIS A 375 11.04 -30.51 -13.36
N GLU A 376 10.32 -31.23 -12.49
CA GLU A 376 9.91 -32.62 -12.70
C GLU A 376 9.06 -32.80 -13.97
N GLN A 377 8.38 -31.74 -14.41
CA GLN A 377 7.49 -31.74 -15.57
C GLN A 377 8.12 -31.06 -16.80
N TRP A 378 9.38 -30.63 -16.73
CA TRP A 378 10.04 -29.91 -17.81
C TRP A 378 10.66 -30.86 -18.85
N ILE A 379 10.48 -30.55 -20.13
CA ILE A 379 11.19 -31.21 -21.23
C ILE A 379 12.56 -30.55 -21.39
N LEU A 380 13.64 -31.23 -21.01
CA LEU A 380 14.98 -30.63 -21.08
C LEU A 380 15.52 -30.63 -22.51
N THR A 381 15.31 -29.53 -23.24
CA THR A 381 16.04 -29.28 -24.51
C THR A 381 17.46 -28.79 -24.21
N GLU A 382 18.37 -28.88 -25.19
CA GLU A 382 19.73 -28.38 -25.03
C GLU A 382 19.77 -26.88 -24.71
N ASN A 383 18.87 -26.10 -25.32
CA ASN A 383 18.71 -24.68 -25.01
C ASN A 383 18.27 -24.46 -23.55
N THR A 384 17.29 -25.23 -23.07
CA THR A 384 16.81 -25.17 -21.68
C THR A 384 17.93 -25.53 -20.70
N ARG A 385 18.68 -26.61 -20.97
CA ARG A 385 19.82 -27.05 -20.16
C ARG A 385 20.88 -25.94 -20.04
N SER A 386 21.25 -25.34 -21.17
CA SER A 386 22.22 -24.23 -21.21
C SER A 386 21.76 -23.01 -20.42
N ARG A 387 20.48 -22.64 -20.50
CA ARG A 387 19.91 -21.50 -19.77
C ARG A 387 19.88 -21.74 -18.26
N ILE A 388 19.49 -22.94 -17.81
CA ILE A 388 19.49 -23.32 -16.39
C ILE A 388 20.92 -23.34 -15.85
N GLN A 389 21.86 -23.95 -16.59
CA GLN A 389 23.27 -23.98 -16.21
C GLN A 389 23.84 -22.55 -16.12
N SER A 390 23.50 -21.68 -17.07
CA SER A 390 23.93 -20.28 -17.06
C SER A 390 23.41 -19.53 -15.84
N ALA A 391 22.16 -19.76 -15.43
CA ALA A 391 21.60 -19.18 -14.21
C ALA A 391 22.30 -19.69 -12.94
N GLU A 392 22.53 -21.00 -12.83
CA GLU A 392 23.28 -21.60 -11.72
C GLU A 392 24.70 -21.02 -11.63
N ILE A 393 25.46 -21.06 -12.74
CA ILE A 393 26.85 -20.63 -12.79
C ILE A 393 26.96 -19.13 -12.50
N ARG A 394 25.95 -18.31 -12.84
CA ARG A 394 25.92 -16.89 -12.46
C ARG A 394 25.96 -16.68 -10.95
N PHE A 395 25.29 -17.53 -10.18
CA PHE A 395 25.35 -17.47 -8.71
C PHE A 395 26.68 -18.04 -8.19
N LEU A 396 27.06 -19.25 -8.64
CA LEU A 396 28.24 -19.95 -8.15
C LEU A 396 29.55 -19.20 -8.44
N ARG A 397 29.68 -18.56 -9.60
CA ARG A 397 30.84 -17.70 -9.93
C ARG A 397 31.04 -16.61 -8.88
N ARG A 398 29.96 -15.95 -8.45
CA ARG A 398 30.03 -14.88 -7.46
C ARG A 398 30.39 -15.40 -6.07
N VAL A 399 29.93 -16.59 -5.70
CA VAL A 399 30.35 -17.27 -4.46
C VAL A 399 31.84 -17.63 -4.49
N ALA A 400 32.35 -18.05 -5.65
CA ALA A 400 33.77 -18.34 -5.86
C ALA A 400 34.65 -17.09 -5.96
N GLY A 401 34.06 -15.88 -6.04
CA GLY A 401 34.80 -14.63 -6.24
C GLY A 401 35.24 -14.39 -7.69
N LEU A 402 34.70 -15.17 -8.63
CA LEU A 402 35.07 -15.13 -10.04
C LEU A 402 34.16 -14.19 -10.84
N THR A 403 34.76 -13.58 -11.85
CA THR A 403 34.11 -12.76 -12.86
C THR A 403 34.03 -13.52 -14.19
N LEU A 404 33.38 -12.92 -15.20
CA LEU A 404 33.39 -13.46 -16.56
C LEU A 404 34.74 -13.26 -17.26
N ARG A 405 35.56 -12.30 -16.80
CA ARG A 405 36.88 -12.01 -17.38
C ARG A 405 37.89 -13.11 -17.09
N ASP A 406 37.68 -13.88 -16.04
CA ASP A 406 38.58 -14.96 -15.60
C ASP A 406 38.50 -16.20 -16.51
N LYS A 407 37.51 -16.27 -17.43
CA LYS A 407 37.35 -17.34 -18.44
C LYS A 407 37.40 -18.79 -17.90
N ILE A 408 37.12 -18.98 -16.61
CA ILE A 408 37.10 -20.30 -15.95
C ILE A 408 35.92 -21.14 -16.47
N ARG A 409 36.15 -22.44 -16.70
CA ARG A 409 35.12 -23.41 -17.11
C ARG A 409 34.14 -23.73 -15.96
N SER A 410 32.91 -24.09 -16.30
CA SER A 410 31.89 -24.47 -15.31
C SER A 410 32.29 -25.69 -14.48
N SER A 411 32.93 -26.69 -15.10
CA SER A 411 33.47 -27.89 -14.41
C SER A 411 34.40 -27.52 -13.25
N SER A 412 35.37 -26.64 -13.49
CA SER A 412 36.30 -26.18 -12.47
C SER A 412 35.62 -25.42 -11.33
N ILE A 413 34.51 -24.71 -11.62
CA ILE A 413 33.71 -24.04 -10.57
C ILE A 413 33.02 -25.08 -9.69
N TYR A 414 32.43 -26.12 -10.29
CA TYR A 414 31.79 -27.22 -9.56
C TYR A 414 32.77 -27.96 -8.65
N GLU A 415 33.96 -28.28 -9.17
CA GLU A 415 35.04 -28.90 -8.40
C GLU A 415 35.50 -27.99 -7.24
N SER A 416 35.76 -26.71 -7.51
CA SER A 416 36.26 -25.76 -6.50
C SER A 416 35.28 -25.53 -5.35
N LEU A 417 33.97 -25.65 -5.61
CA LEU A 417 32.90 -25.45 -4.63
C LEU A 417 32.36 -26.77 -4.08
N GLN A 418 32.88 -27.92 -4.53
CA GLN A 418 32.40 -29.26 -4.20
C GLN A 418 30.87 -29.37 -4.31
N ILE A 419 30.33 -28.86 -5.42
CA ILE A 419 28.89 -28.85 -5.66
C ILE A 419 28.56 -29.56 -6.97
N GLU A 420 27.59 -30.47 -6.90
CA GLU A 420 27.08 -31.20 -8.05
C GLU A 420 26.26 -30.27 -8.97
N PRO A 421 26.43 -30.37 -10.31
CA PRO A 421 25.64 -29.63 -11.28
C PRO A 421 24.13 -29.77 -11.06
N LEU A 422 23.40 -28.66 -11.18
CA LEU A 422 21.95 -28.63 -11.00
C LEU A 422 21.19 -29.52 -11.97
N LEU A 423 21.71 -29.72 -13.18
CA LEU A 423 21.09 -30.56 -14.20
C LEU A 423 20.97 -32.02 -13.73
N LEU A 424 21.99 -32.56 -13.05
CA LEU A 424 21.94 -33.93 -12.51
C LEU A 424 20.86 -34.07 -11.42
N HIS A 425 20.69 -33.02 -10.60
CA HIS A 425 19.62 -33.00 -9.61
C HIS A 425 18.24 -33.00 -10.26
N ILE A 426 18.06 -32.24 -11.35
CA ILE A 426 16.80 -32.22 -12.12
C ILE A 426 16.51 -33.60 -12.70
N GLU A 427 17.50 -34.23 -13.34
CA GLU A 427 17.34 -35.55 -13.95
C GLU A 427 16.96 -36.62 -12.92
N ARG A 428 17.58 -36.60 -11.72
CA ARG A 428 17.20 -37.51 -10.63
C ARG A 428 15.76 -37.29 -10.15
N SER A 429 15.31 -36.05 -10.03
CA SER A 429 13.93 -35.75 -9.63
C SER A 429 12.92 -36.18 -10.70
N GLN A 430 13.25 -35.99 -11.98
CA GLN A 430 12.42 -36.45 -13.10
C GLN A 430 12.30 -37.98 -13.13
N LEU A 431 13.38 -38.71 -12.90
CA LEU A 431 13.35 -40.17 -12.78
C LEU A 431 12.53 -40.64 -11.57
N ARG A 432 12.62 -39.94 -10.44
CA ARG A 432 11.77 -40.23 -9.26
C ARG A 432 10.30 -40.00 -9.57
N TRP A 433 9.97 -38.88 -10.21
CA TRP A 433 8.61 -38.56 -10.64
C TRP A 433 8.06 -39.60 -11.63
N LEU A 434 8.86 -40.00 -12.62
CA LEU A 434 8.53 -41.08 -13.54
C LEU A 434 8.23 -42.40 -12.80
N GLY A 435 9.08 -42.77 -11.86
CA GLY A 435 8.85 -43.95 -11.02
C GLY A 435 7.54 -43.85 -10.22
N HIS A 436 7.16 -42.66 -9.75
CA HIS A 436 5.85 -42.46 -9.12
C HIS A 436 4.69 -42.64 -10.10
N VAL A 437 4.78 -42.09 -11.31
CA VAL A 437 3.75 -42.25 -12.35
C VAL A 437 3.57 -43.73 -12.69
N LEU A 438 4.65 -44.49 -12.89
CA LEU A 438 4.59 -45.92 -13.21
C LEU A 438 3.95 -46.78 -12.10
N ARG A 439 4.03 -46.34 -10.84
CA ARG A 439 3.37 -47.00 -9.69
C ARG A 439 1.91 -46.59 -9.50
N MET A 440 1.41 -45.60 -10.26
CA MET A 440 0.02 -45.15 -10.11
C MET A 440 -0.96 -46.19 -10.69
N PRO A 441 -2.16 -46.33 -10.11
CA PRO A 441 -3.20 -47.17 -10.69
C PRO A 441 -3.62 -46.67 -12.08
N GLN A 442 -4.01 -47.57 -12.97
CA GLN A 442 -4.28 -47.28 -14.39
C GLN A 442 -5.45 -46.33 -14.63
N ASN A 443 -6.32 -46.13 -13.63
CA ASN A 443 -7.43 -45.17 -13.69
C ASN A 443 -7.00 -43.71 -13.45
N ARG A 444 -5.76 -43.46 -13.03
CA ARG A 444 -5.25 -42.10 -12.77
C ARG A 444 -4.87 -41.43 -14.09
N LEU A 445 -5.36 -40.21 -14.27
CA LEU A 445 -5.11 -39.37 -15.45
C LEU A 445 -3.62 -39.25 -15.83
N PRO A 446 -2.65 -39.04 -14.91
CA PRO A 446 -1.23 -38.98 -15.28
C PRO A 446 -0.68 -40.28 -15.89
N TYR A 447 -1.14 -41.45 -15.43
CA TYR A 447 -0.75 -42.74 -15.99
C TYR A 447 -1.35 -42.92 -17.40
N GLN A 448 -2.63 -42.56 -17.56
CA GLN A 448 -3.32 -42.63 -18.84
C GLN A 448 -2.70 -41.70 -19.90
N ILE A 449 -2.34 -40.47 -19.52
CA ILE A 449 -1.66 -39.51 -20.41
C ILE A 449 -0.27 -40.01 -20.80
N PHE A 450 0.48 -40.59 -19.85
CA PHE A 450 1.81 -41.15 -20.12
C PHE A 450 1.77 -42.35 -21.10
N GLN A 451 0.75 -43.21 -20.97
CA GLN A 451 0.53 -44.34 -21.89
C GLN A 451 -0.12 -43.92 -23.23
N GLY A 452 -0.76 -42.76 -23.25
CA GLY A 452 -1.44 -42.22 -24.42
C GLY A 452 -0.44 -41.95 -25.55
N LYS A 453 -0.64 -42.61 -26.70
CA LYS A 453 0.10 -42.31 -27.92
C LYS A 453 -0.64 -41.23 -28.70
N PRO A 454 -0.12 -39.98 -28.77
CA PRO A 454 -0.77 -38.94 -29.55
C PRO A 454 -0.77 -39.31 -31.04
N THR A 455 -1.92 -39.24 -31.69
CA THR A 455 -2.08 -39.48 -33.12
C THR A 455 -1.79 -38.19 -33.90
N GLY A 456 -0.78 -38.23 -34.78
CA GLY A 456 -0.39 -37.09 -35.62
C GLY A 456 1.12 -37.04 -35.89
N LYS A 457 1.53 -36.42 -37.01
CA LYS A 457 2.94 -36.14 -37.30
C LYS A 457 3.30 -34.77 -36.76
N ARG A 458 4.41 -34.66 -36.02
CA ARG A 458 4.96 -33.35 -35.63
C ARG A 458 5.37 -32.60 -36.91
N PRO A 459 4.90 -31.36 -37.14
CA PRO A 459 5.31 -30.58 -38.31
C PRO A 459 6.83 -30.41 -38.30
N ILE A 460 7.46 -30.61 -39.47
CA ILE A 460 8.91 -30.44 -39.64
C ILE A 460 9.23 -28.98 -39.35
N GLY A 461 10.01 -28.73 -38.30
CA GLY A 461 10.44 -27.40 -37.93
C GLY A 461 11.26 -26.74 -39.04
N ARG A 462 11.18 -25.41 -39.16
CA ARG A 462 11.95 -24.61 -40.12
C ARG A 462 13.44 -24.95 -40.02
N ARG A 463 14.09 -25.30 -41.14
CA ARG A 463 15.55 -25.53 -41.17
C ARG A 463 16.26 -24.27 -40.69
N ARG A 464 17.22 -24.43 -39.78
CA ARG A 464 18.14 -23.34 -39.41
C ARG A 464 18.97 -23.00 -40.63
N THR A 465 18.82 -21.79 -41.16
CA THR A 465 19.78 -21.19 -42.07
C THR A 465 21.09 -21.03 -41.30
N SER A 466 22.12 -21.74 -41.76
CA SER A 466 23.49 -21.74 -41.24
C SER A 466 24.11 -20.37 -41.27
#